data_AF-A0A432JMZ8-F1
#
_entry.id   AF-A0A432JMZ8-F1
#
_cell.length_a   1.000
_cell.length_b   1.000
_cell.length_c   1.000
_cell.angle_alpha   90.00
_cell.angle_beta   90.00
_cell.angle_gamma   90.00
#
_symmetry.space_group_name_H-M   'P 1'
#
loop_
_entity.id
_entity.type
_entity.pdbx_description
1 polymer ?
#
loop_
_entity_poly.entity_id
_entity_poly.type
_entity_poly.pdbx_seq_one_letter_code
_entity_poly.pdbx_strand_id
1 'polypeptide(L)'
;MATRETSIPEPGPFDCNLGVLVGELSSDPRPLDLESGSVLLRYEVTVRDGDTTDTVPVVRFDPTASEASLRAGTRVALIGRVRRRFFCSGGATVSRTEVVADHVVSVRNRKRVARLLGSTLIRLEAAAG
;
A
#
# COMPACT_ATOMS: atom_id res chain seq x y z
N MET A 1 -0.75 -27.71 -13.35
CA MET A 1 -0.62 -26.25 -13.36
C MET A 1 -1.96 -25.68 -13.78
N ALA A 2 -2.76 -25.17 -12.84
CA ALA A 2 -4.04 -24.55 -13.14
C ALA A 2 -3.82 -23.03 -13.23
N THR A 3 -4.01 -22.48 -14.43
CA THR A 3 -4.10 -21.04 -14.68
C THR A 3 -5.26 -20.51 -13.85
N ARG A 4 -5.00 -19.67 -12.83
CA ARG A 4 -6.06 -18.92 -12.16
C ARG A 4 -6.57 -17.89 -13.17
N GLU A 5 -7.67 -18.20 -13.83
CA GLU A 5 -8.49 -17.21 -14.51
C GLU A 5 -8.89 -16.16 -13.47
N THR A 6 -8.42 -14.93 -13.68
CA THR A 6 -8.94 -13.76 -12.98
C THR A 6 -10.33 -13.50 -13.55
N SER A 7 -11.34 -14.24 -13.06
CA SER A 7 -12.73 -13.92 -13.33
C SER A 7 -12.99 -12.51 -12.81
N ILE A 8 -13.45 -11.64 -13.70
CA ILE A 8 -14.02 -10.35 -13.31
C ILE A 8 -15.25 -10.72 -12.47
N PRO A 9 -15.31 -10.33 -11.19
CA PRO A 9 -16.45 -10.67 -10.35
C PRO A 9 -17.72 -10.09 -10.99
N GLU A 10 -18.78 -10.91 -11.06
CA GLU A 10 -20.12 -10.49 -11.47
C GLU A 10 -20.56 -9.25 -10.65
N PRO A 11 -21.23 -8.27 -11.27
CA PRO A 11 -21.63 -7.03 -10.60
C PRO A 11 -22.78 -7.31 -9.61
N GLY A 12 -22.41 -7.66 -8.38
CA GLY A 12 -23.19 -7.43 -7.17
C GLY A 12 -22.46 -6.43 -6.27
N PRO A 13 -23.10 -5.90 -5.20
CA PRO A 13 -22.37 -5.08 -4.24
C PRO A 13 -21.22 -5.90 -3.66
N PHE A 14 -19.98 -5.47 -3.93
CA PHE A 14 -18.78 -6.07 -3.36
C PHE A 14 -18.13 -5.06 -2.41
N ASP A 15 -17.78 -5.51 -1.21
CA ASP A 15 -17.09 -4.66 -0.23
C ASP A 15 -15.74 -4.18 -0.80
N CYS A 16 -15.47 -2.88 -0.68
CA CYS A 16 -14.23 -2.27 -1.13
C CYS A 16 -13.48 -1.62 0.04
N ASN A 17 -12.30 -2.14 0.32
CA ASN A 17 -11.34 -1.52 1.22
C ASN A 17 -10.16 -1.02 0.39
N LEU A 18 -10.14 0.28 0.16
CA LEU A 18 -9.18 0.95 -0.69
C LEU A 18 -8.52 2.10 0.07
N GLY A 19 -7.19 2.05 0.18
CA GLY A 19 -6.36 3.15 0.65
C GLY A 19 -5.54 3.72 -0.49
N VAL A 20 -5.57 5.04 -0.66
CA VAL A 20 -4.76 5.79 -1.64
C VAL A 20 -3.97 6.85 -0.88
N LEU A 21 -2.65 6.85 -1.00
CA LEU A 21 -1.80 7.88 -0.39
C LEU A 21 -0.90 8.51 -1.45
N VAL A 22 -0.75 9.82 -1.39
CA VAL A 22 0.30 10.56 -2.09
C VAL A 22 1.05 11.38 -1.05
N GLY A 23 2.32 11.04 -0.83
CA GLY A 23 3.11 11.60 0.26
C GLY A 23 4.59 11.41 0.04
N GLU A 24 5.37 11.62 1.09
CA GLU A 24 6.83 11.52 1.07
C GLU A 24 7.31 10.46 2.07
N LEU A 25 8.31 9.68 1.70
CA LEU A 25 8.95 8.76 2.62
C LEU A 25 9.73 9.52 3.69
N SER A 26 9.35 9.40 4.96
CA SER A 26 10.04 10.09 6.07
C SER A 26 11.35 9.40 6.47
N SER A 27 11.53 8.14 6.09
CA SER A 27 12.76 7.38 6.29
C SER A 27 13.00 6.39 5.16
N ASP A 28 14.22 5.86 5.07
CA ASP A 28 14.50 4.77 4.14
C ASP A 28 13.61 3.55 4.44
N PRO A 29 13.07 2.89 3.40
CA PRO A 29 12.28 1.68 3.58
C PRO A 29 13.09 0.58 4.27
N ARG A 30 12.47 -0.11 5.24
CA ARG A 30 13.15 -1.14 6.04
C ARG A 30 12.67 -2.54 5.61
N PRO A 31 13.53 -3.37 5.02
CA PRO A 31 13.18 -4.75 4.71
C PRO A 31 13.12 -5.58 5.99
N LEU A 32 12.27 -6.60 5.97
CA LEU A 32 12.17 -7.64 6.98
C LEU A 32 11.88 -8.96 6.27
N ASP A 33 12.82 -9.88 6.33
CA ASP A 33 12.61 -11.25 5.87
C ASP A 33 11.65 -11.96 6.83
N LEU A 34 10.63 -12.62 6.26
CA LEU A 34 9.67 -13.41 7.01
C LEU A 34 10.09 -14.88 7.01
N GLU A 35 9.70 -15.62 8.05
CA GLU A 35 9.94 -17.06 8.14
C GLU A 35 9.33 -17.85 6.98
N SER A 36 8.32 -17.29 6.31
CA SER A 36 7.72 -17.86 5.09
C SER A 36 8.61 -17.75 3.85
N GLY A 37 9.74 -17.04 3.92
CA GLY A 37 10.60 -16.72 2.77
C GLY A 37 10.17 -15.48 1.97
N SER A 38 9.05 -14.84 2.33
CA SER A 38 8.63 -13.56 1.73
C SER A 38 9.41 -12.40 2.32
N VAL A 39 9.57 -11.33 1.53
CA VAL A 39 10.20 -10.08 2.01
C VAL A 39 9.10 -9.06 2.31
N LEU A 40 9.08 -8.55 3.54
CA LEU A 40 8.19 -7.45 3.93
C LEU A 40 8.97 -6.14 3.94
N LEU A 41 8.55 -5.18 3.12
CA LEU A 41 9.15 -3.84 3.09
C LEU A 41 8.24 -2.84 3.80
N ARG A 42 8.79 -2.16 4.80
CA ARG A 42 8.08 -1.16 5.61
C ARG A 42 8.44 0.25 5.15
N TYR A 43 7.42 1.06 4.90
CA TYR A 43 7.53 2.48 4.61
C TYR A 43 6.83 3.28 5.70
N GLU A 44 7.34 4.47 5.96
CA GLU A 44 6.66 5.50 6.73
C GLU A 44 6.36 6.65 5.77
N VAL A 45 5.08 6.86 5.45
CA VAL A 45 4.64 7.85 4.45
C VAL A 45 4.04 9.05 5.16
N THR A 46 4.66 10.21 5.00
CA THR A 46 4.12 11.48 5.48
C THR A 46 3.22 12.09 4.41
N VAL A 47 1.95 12.27 4.73
CA VAL A 47 0.97 13.01 3.93
C VAL A 47 0.76 14.37 4.62
N ARG A 48 0.83 15.44 3.84
CA ARG A 48 0.59 16.80 4.30
C ARG A 48 -0.59 17.37 3.53
N ASP A 49 -1.62 17.78 4.25
CA ASP A 49 -2.84 18.35 3.68
C ASP A 49 -3.30 19.56 4.50
N GLY A 50 -3.14 20.76 3.94
CA GLY A 50 -3.31 22.02 4.67
C GLY A 50 -2.47 22.04 5.96
N ASP A 51 -3.15 22.19 7.09
CA ASP A 51 -2.53 22.25 8.41
C ASP A 51 -2.32 20.88 9.06
N THR A 52 -2.70 19.79 8.38
CA THR A 52 -2.56 18.43 8.91
C THR A 52 -1.32 17.73 8.35
N THR A 53 -0.68 16.93 9.20
CA THR A 53 0.44 16.06 8.82
C THR A 53 0.23 14.69 9.42
N ASP A 54 -0.10 13.73 8.55
CA ASP A 54 -0.30 12.35 8.93
C ASP A 54 0.94 11.52 8.57
N THR A 55 1.40 10.70 9.50
CA THR A 55 2.39 9.65 9.19
C THR A 55 1.66 8.32 9.15
N VAL A 56 1.64 7.70 7.97
CA VAL A 56 0.93 6.45 7.72
C VAL A 56 1.95 5.32 7.57
N PRO A 57 1.90 4.30 8.46
CA PRO A 57 2.67 3.08 8.28
C PRO A 57 2.15 2.31 7.07
N VAL A 58 3.05 1.95 6.16
CA VAL A 58 2.73 1.17 4.96
C VAL A 58 3.63 -0.06 4.88
N VAL A 59 3.05 -1.19 4.50
CA VAL A 59 3.76 -2.45 4.29
C VAL A 59 3.55 -2.97 2.88
N ARG A 60 4.61 -3.47 2.24
CA ARG A 60 4.58 -4.08 0.89
C ARG A 60 5.23 -5.45 0.96
N PHE A 61 4.47 -6.49 0.65
CA PHE A 61 4.95 -7.87 0.58
C PHE A 61 5.57 -8.16 -0.78
N ASP A 62 6.75 -8.75 -0.84
CA ASP A 62 7.43 -9.12 -2.08
C ASP A 62 7.53 -7.91 -3.04
N PRO A 63 8.22 -6.83 -2.61
CA PRO A 63 8.36 -5.61 -3.39
C PRO A 63 9.15 -5.87 -4.68
N THR A 64 8.79 -5.16 -5.74
CA THR A 64 9.63 -5.08 -6.94
C THR A 64 10.95 -4.37 -6.63
N ALA A 65 11.98 -4.58 -7.46
CA ALA A 65 13.25 -3.86 -7.32
C ALA A 65 13.08 -2.33 -7.29
N SER A 66 12.13 -1.79 -8.07
CA SER A 66 11.81 -0.35 -8.06
C SER A 66 11.16 0.14 -6.76
N GLU A 67 10.43 -0.73 -6.06
CA GLU A 67 9.80 -0.42 -4.78
C GLU A 67 10.84 -0.50 -3.64
N ALA A 68 11.76 -1.46 -3.70
CA ALA A 68 12.87 -1.64 -2.76
C ALA A 68 13.97 -0.57 -2.89
N SER A 69 14.10 0.06 -4.05
CA SER A 69 15.11 1.10 -4.30
C SER A 69 14.68 2.52 -3.88
N LEU A 70 13.43 2.71 -3.42
CA LEU A 70 12.97 3.99 -2.90
C LEU A 70 13.75 4.40 -1.65
N ARG A 71 13.88 5.70 -1.40
CA ARG A 71 14.65 6.28 -0.28
C ARG A 71 13.87 7.39 0.42
N ALA A 72 14.30 7.75 1.62
CA ALA A 72 13.81 8.92 2.34
C ALA A 72 13.76 10.16 1.43
N GLY A 73 12.75 11.02 1.62
CA GLY A 73 12.49 12.18 0.78
C GLY A 73 11.87 11.86 -0.59
N THR A 74 11.72 10.59 -0.96
CA THR A 74 11.04 10.24 -2.22
C THR A 74 9.56 10.48 -2.08
N ARG A 75 9.01 11.36 -2.92
CA ARG A 75 7.56 11.50 -3.07
C ARG A 75 6.99 10.30 -3.83
N VAL A 76 5.98 9.66 -3.25
CA VAL A 76 5.37 8.42 -3.73
C VAL A 76 3.85 8.56 -3.84
N ALA A 77 3.28 7.81 -4.78
CA ALA A 77 1.86 7.48 -4.84
C ALA A 77 1.71 5.98 -4.64
N LEU A 78 0.75 5.56 -3.82
CA LEU A 78 0.50 4.15 -3.56
C LEU A 78 -0.99 3.86 -3.45
N ILE A 79 -1.31 2.60 -3.71
CA ILE A 79 -2.64 2.03 -3.44
C ILE A 79 -2.48 0.76 -2.63
N GLY A 80 -3.50 0.46 -1.83
CA GLY A 80 -3.56 -0.75 -1.06
C GLY A 80 -4.85 -0.85 -0.29
N ARG A 81 -4.78 -1.53 0.85
CA ARG A 81 -5.92 -1.72 1.75
C ARG A 81 -5.53 -1.42 3.19
N VAL A 82 -6.45 -0.83 3.94
CA VAL A 82 -6.25 -0.55 5.36
C VAL A 82 -6.43 -1.85 6.14
N ARG A 83 -5.47 -2.18 7.00
CA ARG A 83 -5.52 -3.36 7.86
C ARG A 83 -5.10 -2.99 9.27
N ARG A 84 -5.85 -3.48 10.26
CA ARG A 84 -5.37 -3.56 11.63
C ARG A 84 -4.67 -4.91 11.82
N ARG A 85 -3.37 -4.89 12.13
CA ARG A 85 -2.64 -6.09 12.54
C ARG A 85 -2.56 -6.17 14.05
N PHE A 86 -2.66 -7.39 14.58
CA PHE A 86 -2.50 -7.71 15.99
C PHE A 86 -1.22 -8.52 16.17
N PHE A 87 -0.47 -8.24 17.22
CA PHE A 87 0.77 -8.94 17.56
C PHE A 87 1.04 -8.86 19.06
N CYS A 88 1.85 -9.76 19.60
CA CYS A 88 2.23 -9.73 21.01
C CYS A 88 3.54 -8.95 21.19
N SER A 89 3.57 -8.04 22.16
CA SER A 89 4.77 -7.31 22.56
C SER A 89 4.71 -7.04 24.06
N GLY A 90 5.80 -7.30 24.78
CA GLY A 90 5.86 -7.10 26.23
C GLY A 90 4.82 -7.90 27.03
N GLY A 91 4.45 -9.09 26.55
CA GLY A 91 3.43 -9.93 27.21
C GLY A 91 1.97 -9.49 26.98
N ALA A 92 1.72 -8.46 26.18
CA ALA A 92 0.38 -7.98 25.86
C ALA A 92 0.09 -8.06 24.34
N THR A 93 -1.17 -8.33 23.99
CA THR A 93 -1.65 -8.17 22.61
C THR A 93 -1.77 -6.67 22.31
N VAL A 94 -1.06 -6.23 21.29
CA VAL A 94 -1.11 -4.87 20.76
C VAL A 94 -1.59 -4.89 19.32
N SER A 95 -1.98 -3.72 18.80
CA SER A 95 -2.44 -3.59 17.42
C SER A 95 -1.86 -2.35 16.75
N ARG A 96 -1.67 -2.42 15.43
CA ARG A 96 -1.31 -1.26 14.60
C ARG A 96 -2.18 -1.24 13.35
N THR A 97 -2.75 -0.09 13.03
CA THR A 97 -3.38 0.17 11.74
C THR A 97 -2.31 0.58 10.74
N GLU A 98 -2.33 -0.05 9.57
CA GLU A 98 -1.38 0.20 8.48
C GLU A 98 -2.06 0.04 7.13
N VAL A 99 -1.44 0.57 6.08
CA VAL A 99 -1.82 0.25 4.70
C VAL A 99 -0.97 -0.90 4.21
N VAL A 100 -1.61 -2.00 3.80
CA VAL A 100 -0.94 -3.05 3.04
C VAL A 100 -0.99 -2.63 1.57
N ALA A 101 0.13 -2.13 1.05
CA ALA A 101 0.24 -1.64 -0.31
C ALA A 101 0.27 -2.81 -1.31
N ASP A 102 -0.49 -2.65 -2.39
CA ASP A 102 -0.39 -3.49 -3.59
C ASP A 102 0.70 -2.93 -4.50
N HIS A 103 0.81 -1.60 -4.59
CA HIS A 103 1.80 -0.89 -5.40
C HIS A 103 2.29 0.38 -4.70
N VAL A 104 3.60 0.62 -4.76
CA VAL A 104 4.22 1.91 -4.38
C VAL A 104 5.01 2.44 -5.57
N VAL A 105 4.75 3.68 -5.98
CA VAL A 105 5.32 4.26 -7.20
C VAL A 105 5.89 5.64 -6.89
N SER A 106 7.14 5.90 -7.30
CA SER A 106 7.67 7.27 -7.27
C SER A 106 6.83 8.18 -8.17
N VAL A 107 6.44 9.36 -7.66
CA VAL A 107 5.66 10.32 -8.44
C VAL A 107 6.38 10.87 -9.67
N ARG A 108 7.70 10.68 -9.75
CA ARG A 108 8.49 11.00 -10.94
C ARG A 108 8.08 10.14 -12.15
N ASN A 109 7.57 8.93 -11.92
CA ASN A 109 7.04 8.06 -12.97
C ASN A 109 5.55 8.38 -13.25
N ARG A 110 5.31 9.55 -13.86
CA ARG A 110 3.96 10.10 -14.08
C ARG A 110 3.02 9.14 -14.84
N LYS A 111 3.53 8.42 -15.84
CA LYS A 111 2.75 7.43 -16.60
C LYS A 111 2.25 6.30 -15.71
N ARG A 112 3.12 5.76 -14.84
CA ARG A 112 2.76 4.68 -13.93
C ARG A 112 1.79 5.17 -12.84
N VAL A 113 1.96 6.40 -12.34
CA VAL A 113 1.01 7.02 -11.40
C VAL A 113 -0.36 7.22 -12.03
N ALA A 114 -0.44 7.80 -13.23
CA ALA A 114 -1.72 8.03 -13.91
C ALA A 114 -2.47 6.71 -14.14
N ARG A 115 -1.76 5.66 -14.58
CA ARG A 115 -2.33 4.32 -14.73
C ARG A 115 -2.84 3.76 -13.40
N LEU A 116 -2.04 3.90 -12.34
CA LEU A 116 -2.37 3.39 -11.01
C LEU A 116 -3.63 4.05 -10.43
N LEU A 117 -3.70 5.38 -10.50
CA LEU A 117 -4.85 6.14 -9.99
C LEU A 117 -6.09 5.93 -10.86
N GLY A 118 -5.93 5.88 -12.19
CA GLY A 118 -7.04 5.64 -13.12
C GLY A 118 -7.71 4.28 -12.91
N SER A 119 -6.93 3.19 -12.79
CA SER A 119 -7.50 1.87 -12.48
C SER A 119 -8.18 1.82 -11.12
N THR A 120 -7.69 2.63 -10.18
CA THR A 120 -8.21 2.69 -8.81
C THR A 120 -9.54 3.44 -8.75
N LEU A 121 -9.68 4.53 -9.49
CA LEU A 121 -10.93 5.27 -9.62
C LEU A 121 -12.03 4.38 -10.20
N ILE A 122 -11.76 3.66 -11.29
CA ILE A 122 -12.71 2.72 -11.92
C ILE A 122 -13.18 1.67 -10.90
N ARG A 123 -12.26 1.11 -10.10
CA ARG A 123 -12.61 0.11 -9.08
C ARG A 123 -13.48 0.69 -7.96
N LEU A 124 -13.20 1.93 -7.55
CA LEU A 124 -13.97 2.62 -6.51
C LEU A 124 -15.39 2.92 -7.00
N GLU A 125 -15.53 3.43 -8.24
CA GLU A 125 -16.82 3.70 -8.86
C GLU A 125 -17.67 2.43 -8.98
N ALA A 126 -17.07 1.31 -9.42
CA ALA A 126 -17.77 0.03 -9.51
C ALA A 126 -18.21 -0.52 -8.14
N ALA A 127 -17.45 -0.27 -7.08
CA ALA A 127 -17.80 -0.71 -5.73
C ALA A 127 -18.90 0.15 -5.08
N ALA A 128 -18.98 1.43 -5.47
CA ALA A 128 -19.97 2.37 -4.97
C ALA A 128 -21.33 2.26 -5.69
N GLY A 129 -21.46 1.31 -6.63
CA GLY A 129 -22.64 1.08 -7.48
C GLY A 129 -23.96 1.06 -6.74
#